data_AF-A0A7Y3KDG0-F1
#
_entry.id   AF-A0A7Y3KDG0-F1
#
_cell.length_a   1.000
_cell.length_b   1.000
_cell.length_c   1.000
_cell.angle_alpha   90.00
_cell.angle_beta   90.00
_cell.angle_gamma   90.00
#
_symmetry.space_group_name_H-M   'P 1'
#
loop_
_entity.id
_entity.type
_entity.pdbx_description
1 polymer ?
#
loop_
_entity_poly.entity_id
_entity_poly.type
_entity_poly.pdbx_seq_one_letter_code
_entity_poly.pdbx_strand_id
1 'polypeptide(L)'
;MLDPALQAQATVLVKEEAVLAGLPVIEAVFRTYGSNVTITYYHQDGEFVQAGKNQVALLEGNARDIVTVERTALNFVARLSGIATLTHHAVRSIAHTKTRLLDTRKTTPGWRMLEKDAVKAGGGWNHRYALDDMILIKDNHIALCGSVTQAIARARQATSISTRIEVEVDTIEQLKEAIVTDVDMILLDNMSLEAMREAVSLTKGKIPLEASGNMTLDRLPAVAQTGVDYISMGALTHAARSVDVGLDILFE
;
A
#
# COMPACT_ATOMS: atom_id res chain seq x y z
N MET A 1 -27.30 -16.27 -25.09
CA MET A 1 -28.57 -16.46 -24.36
C MET A 1 -29.37 -15.16 -24.27
N LEU A 2 -28.77 -14.03 -23.87
CA LEU A 2 -29.47 -12.73 -23.81
C LEU A 2 -29.67 -12.13 -25.20
N ASP A 3 -30.69 -11.31 -25.43
CA ASP A 3 -30.90 -10.55 -26.68
C ASP A 3 -29.76 -9.51 -26.87
N PRO A 4 -29.16 -9.34 -28.07
CA PRO A 4 -28.14 -8.32 -28.32
C PRO A 4 -28.58 -6.88 -28.03
N ALA A 5 -29.88 -6.57 -28.15
CA ALA A 5 -30.43 -5.24 -27.91
C ALA A 5 -30.85 -5.02 -26.45
N LEU A 6 -30.87 -6.07 -25.62
CA LEU A 6 -31.30 -5.99 -24.23
C LEU A 6 -30.47 -4.97 -23.45
N GLN A 7 -31.14 -3.97 -22.89
CA GLN A 7 -30.55 -3.02 -21.95
C GLN A 7 -30.81 -3.50 -20.51
N ALA A 8 -29.89 -3.21 -19.61
CA ALA A 8 -30.05 -3.47 -18.19
C ALA A 8 -29.45 -2.32 -17.38
N GLN A 9 -29.99 -2.17 -16.17
CA GLN A 9 -29.34 -1.44 -15.09
C GLN A 9 -28.83 -2.43 -14.06
N ALA A 10 -27.68 -2.14 -13.47
CA ALA A 10 -27.08 -3.01 -12.47
C ALA A 10 -26.35 -2.19 -11.40
N THR A 11 -26.45 -2.58 -10.14
CA THR A 11 -25.75 -1.90 -9.06
C THR A 11 -24.57 -2.75 -8.58
N VAL A 12 -23.41 -2.12 -8.45
CA VAL A 12 -22.25 -2.70 -7.75
C VAL A 12 -22.45 -2.53 -6.26
N LEU A 13 -22.32 -3.63 -5.53
CA LEU A 13 -22.54 -3.70 -4.09
C LEU A 13 -21.27 -4.12 -3.38
N VAL A 14 -20.88 -3.38 -2.34
CA VAL A 14 -19.90 -3.84 -1.35
C VAL A 14 -20.66 -4.33 -0.13
N LYS A 15 -20.47 -5.60 0.23
CA LYS A 15 -21.35 -6.37 1.12
C LYS A 15 -20.84 -6.47 2.56
N GLU A 16 -19.68 -5.92 2.84
CA GLU A 16 -19.04 -5.93 4.15
C GLU A 16 -18.40 -4.56 4.45
N GLU A 17 -17.91 -4.40 5.68
CA GLU A 17 -17.16 -3.20 6.06
C GLU A 17 -15.89 -3.09 5.21
N ALA A 18 -15.69 -1.93 4.58
CA ALA A 18 -14.55 -1.72 3.70
C ALA A 18 -14.18 -0.24 3.56
N VAL A 19 -12.90 0.02 3.27
CA VAL A 19 -12.49 1.25 2.59
C VAL A 19 -12.46 0.97 1.10
N LEU A 20 -13.19 1.78 0.33
CA LEU A 20 -13.32 1.63 -1.11
C LEU A 20 -12.03 2.02 -1.82
N ALA A 21 -11.60 1.20 -2.77
CA ALA A 21 -10.51 1.53 -3.67
C ALA A 21 -10.66 0.83 -5.02
N GLY A 22 -10.21 1.49 -6.08
CA GLY A 22 -10.26 0.98 -7.44
C GLY A 22 -11.59 1.18 -8.16
N LEU A 23 -12.48 2.06 -7.69
CA LEU A 23 -13.74 2.34 -8.39
C LEU A 23 -13.54 2.81 -9.84
N PRO A 24 -12.58 3.70 -10.16
CA PRO A 24 -12.30 4.10 -11.54
C PRO A 24 -11.79 2.96 -12.44
N VAL A 25 -11.30 1.86 -11.84
CA VAL A 25 -10.85 0.69 -12.61
C VAL A 25 -12.03 0.00 -13.30
N ILE A 26 -13.26 0.11 -12.75
CA ILE A 26 -14.47 -0.42 -13.39
C ILE A 26 -14.59 0.15 -14.81
N GLU A 27 -14.59 1.48 -14.95
CA GLU A 27 -14.66 2.15 -16.25
C GLU A 27 -13.50 1.75 -17.17
N ALA A 28 -12.28 1.65 -16.65
CA ALA A 28 -11.13 1.24 -17.44
C ALA A 28 -11.30 -0.17 -18.03
N VAL A 29 -11.88 -1.11 -17.27
CA VAL A 29 -12.14 -2.48 -17.75
C VAL A 29 -13.22 -2.47 -18.83
N PHE A 30 -14.35 -1.78 -18.62
CA PHE A 30 -15.42 -1.68 -19.63
C PHE A 30 -14.95 -1.04 -20.93
N ARG A 31 -14.16 0.05 -20.83
CA ARG A 31 -13.57 0.71 -21.99
C ARG A 31 -12.59 -0.20 -22.73
N THR A 32 -11.79 -0.99 -22.01
CA THR A 32 -10.83 -1.92 -22.63
C THR A 32 -11.55 -3.05 -23.38
N TYR A 33 -12.71 -3.48 -22.89
CA TYR A 33 -13.57 -4.43 -23.60
C TYR A 33 -14.23 -3.84 -24.85
N GLY A 34 -14.36 -2.51 -24.95
CA GLY A 34 -15.03 -1.83 -26.05
C GLY A 34 -16.53 -1.62 -25.84
N SER A 35 -17.00 -1.64 -24.59
CA SER A 35 -18.39 -1.37 -24.24
C SER A 35 -18.64 0.12 -23.99
N ASN A 36 -19.88 0.57 -24.24
CA ASN A 36 -20.37 1.91 -23.95
C ASN A 36 -21.29 1.95 -22.71
N VAL A 37 -21.12 1.03 -21.76
CA VAL A 37 -21.84 1.08 -20.46
C VAL A 37 -21.53 2.39 -19.75
N THR A 38 -22.57 3.12 -19.37
CA THR A 38 -22.48 4.32 -18.54
C THR A 38 -22.36 3.92 -17.08
N ILE A 39 -21.44 4.56 -16.35
CA ILE A 39 -21.18 4.26 -14.95
C ILE A 39 -21.40 5.52 -14.13
N THR A 40 -22.30 5.46 -13.15
CA THR A 40 -22.52 6.51 -12.16
C THR A 40 -21.99 6.05 -10.82
N TYR A 41 -21.01 6.75 -10.27
CA TYR A 41 -20.43 6.44 -8.96
C TYR A 41 -21.20 7.14 -7.84
N TYR A 42 -21.50 6.41 -6.76
CA TYR A 42 -22.12 6.97 -5.55
C TYR A 42 -21.11 7.24 -4.43
N HIS A 43 -19.89 6.74 -4.61
CA HIS A 43 -18.78 6.85 -3.68
C HIS A 43 -17.47 7.09 -4.43
N GLN A 44 -16.44 7.49 -3.71
CA GLN A 44 -15.07 7.62 -4.25
C GLN A 44 -14.07 6.78 -3.46
N ASP A 45 -12.91 6.54 -4.06
CA ASP A 45 -11.81 5.83 -3.40
C ASP A 45 -11.36 6.56 -2.11
N GLY A 46 -11.13 5.79 -1.05
CA GLY A 46 -10.78 6.27 0.29
C GLY A 46 -11.97 6.45 1.24
N GLU A 47 -13.20 6.36 0.74
CA GLU A 47 -14.39 6.37 1.59
C GLU A 47 -14.58 5.03 2.32
N PHE A 48 -15.00 5.12 3.57
CA PHE A 48 -15.35 3.97 4.40
C PHE A 48 -16.84 3.67 4.29
N VAL A 49 -17.19 2.41 4.05
CA VAL A 49 -18.56 1.89 4.05
C VAL A 49 -18.74 0.88 5.17
N GLN A 50 -19.90 0.92 5.82
CA GLN A 50 -20.25 -0.01 6.89
C GLN A 50 -20.65 -1.38 6.34
N ALA A 51 -20.69 -2.41 7.19
CA ALA A 51 -21.23 -3.71 6.77
C ALA A 51 -22.71 -3.60 6.31
N GLY A 52 -23.04 -4.27 5.21
CA GLY A 52 -24.36 -4.17 4.57
C GLY A 52 -24.23 -4.15 3.05
N LYS A 53 -25.34 -3.99 2.32
CA LYS A 53 -25.33 -3.86 0.85
C LYS A 53 -25.15 -2.39 0.45
N ASN A 54 -23.92 -1.91 0.37
CA ASN A 54 -23.62 -0.54 -0.03
C ASN A 54 -23.56 -0.42 -1.54
N GLN A 55 -24.42 0.41 -2.13
CA GLN A 55 -24.40 0.69 -3.57
C GLN A 55 -23.27 1.67 -3.88
N VAL A 56 -22.23 1.20 -4.56
CA VAL A 56 -21.03 2.02 -4.85
C VAL A 56 -21.02 2.58 -6.26
N ALA A 57 -21.69 1.91 -7.19
CA ALA A 57 -21.85 2.38 -8.56
C ALA A 57 -23.12 1.79 -9.20
N LEU A 58 -23.70 2.53 -10.12
CA LEU A 58 -24.75 2.11 -11.06
C LEU A 58 -24.15 1.97 -12.46
N LEU A 59 -24.47 0.86 -13.12
CA LEU A 59 -24.06 0.52 -14.48
C LEU A 59 -25.32 0.50 -15.35
N GLU A 60 -25.28 1.18 -16.48
CA GLU A 60 -26.40 1.27 -17.41
C GLU A 60 -25.93 1.02 -18.84
N GLY A 61 -26.54 0.06 -19.53
CA GLY A 61 -26.22 -0.22 -20.92
C GLY A 61 -26.54 -1.63 -21.36
N ASN A 62 -25.78 -2.14 -22.33
CA ASN A 62 -26.01 -3.46 -22.89
C ASN A 62 -25.88 -4.55 -21.82
N ALA A 63 -26.93 -5.36 -21.66
CA ALA A 63 -26.98 -6.40 -20.65
C ALA A 63 -25.88 -7.46 -20.84
N ARG A 64 -25.52 -7.79 -22.09
CA ARG A 64 -24.44 -8.75 -22.38
C ARG A 64 -23.09 -8.20 -21.96
N ASP A 65 -22.82 -6.93 -22.23
CA ASP A 65 -21.55 -6.30 -21.85
C ASP A 65 -21.40 -6.25 -20.34
N ILE A 66 -22.45 -5.82 -19.62
CA ILE A 66 -22.46 -5.78 -18.16
C ILE A 66 -22.11 -7.15 -17.58
N VAL A 67 -22.83 -8.21 -17.96
CA VAL A 67 -22.58 -9.55 -17.39
C VAL A 67 -21.28 -10.20 -17.88
N THR A 68 -20.77 -9.80 -19.05
CA THR A 68 -19.49 -10.31 -19.58
C THR A 68 -18.30 -9.70 -18.82
N VAL A 69 -18.37 -8.41 -18.53
CA VAL A 69 -17.27 -7.64 -17.96
C VAL A 69 -17.28 -7.69 -16.42
N GLU A 70 -18.44 -7.93 -15.80
CA GLU A 70 -18.65 -7.79 -14.35
C GLU A 70 -17.53 -8.41 -13.51
N ARG A 71 -17.19 -9.68 -13.75
CA ARG A 71 -16.28 -10.42 -12.88
C ARG A 71 -14.90 -9.79 -12.84
N THR A 72 -14.41 -9.35 -14.00
CA THR A 72 -13.10 -8.69 -14.10
C THR A 72 -13.10 -7.37 -13.34
N ALA A 73 -14.12 -6.54 -13.55
CA ALA A 73 -14.25 -5.25 -12.87
C ALA A 73 -14.37 -5.41 -11.34
N LEU A 74 -15.24 -6.32 -10.89
CA LEU A 74 -15.46 -6.57 -9.46
C LEU A 74 -14.22 -7.15 -8.78
N ASN A 75 -13.44 -8.00 -9.46
CA ASN A 75 -12.21 -8.56 -8.89
C ASN A 75 -11.17 -7.49 -8.58
N PHE A 76 -11.06 -6.44 -9.41
CA PHE A 76 -10.19 -5.30 -9.11
C PHE A 76 -10.67 -4.54 -7.87
N VAL A 77 -11.94 -4.14 -7.84
CA VAL A 77 -12.52 -3.40 -6.70
C VAL A 77 -12.38 -4.21 -5.41
N ALA A 78 -12.72 -5.49 -5.45
CA ALA A 78 -12.62 -6.40 -4.32
C ALA A 78 -11.20 -6.47 -3.77
N ARG A 79 -10.21 -6.67 -4.65
CA ARG A 79 -8.80 -6.79 -4.26
C ARG A 79 -8.25 -5.48 -3.71
N LEU A 80 -8.50 -4.37 -4.38
CA LEU A 80 -7.97 -3.06 -4.03
C LEU A 80 -8.62 -2.51 -2.76
N SER A 81 -9.94 -2.65 -2.62
CA SER A 81 -10.64 -2.28 -1.38
C SER A 81 -10.17 -3.14 -0.20
N GLY A 82 -9.80 -4.40 -0.43
CA GLY A 82 -9.15 -5.25 0.58
C GLY A 82 -7.84 -4.69 1.13
N ILE A 83 -6.97 -4.19 0.24
CA ILE A 83 -5.71 -3.53 0.62
C ILE A 83 -5.98 -2.23 1.38
N ALA A 84 -6.89 -1.40 0.88
CA ALA A 84 -7.26 -0.13 1.51
C ALA A 84 -7.85 -0.36 2.91
N THR A 85 -8.71 -1.38 3.07
CA THR A 85 -9.32 -1.76 4.34
C THR A 85 -8.27 -2.23 5.35
N LEU A 86 -7.39 -3.16 4.96
CA LEU A 86 -6.30 -3.61 5.84
C LEU A 86 -5.40 -2.43 6.27
N THR A 87 -5.07 -1.56 5.31
CA THR A 87 -4.27 -0.36 5.57
C THR A 87 -4.97 0.58 6.53
N HIS A 88 -6.27 0.81 6.37
CA HIS A 88 -7.06 1.65 7.26
C HIS A 88 -7.04 1.16 8.71
N HIS A 89 -7.24 -0.14 8.93
CA HIS A 89 -7.15 -0.72 10.27
C HIS A 89 -5.73 -0.59 10.86
N ALA A 90 -4.69 -0.83 10.05
CA ALA A 90 -3.30 -0.70 10.46
C ALA A 90 -2.92 0.75 10.84
N VAL A 91 -3.38 1.74 10.05
CA VAL A 91 -3.17 3.17 10.33
C VAL A 91 -3.91 3.57 11.60
N ARG A 92 -5.16 3.12 11.77
CA ARG A 92 -5.94 3.40 12.98
C ARG A 92 -5.31 2.84 14.25
N SER A 93 -4.69 1.66 14.18
CA SER A 93 -4.06 1.04 15.36
C SER A 93 -2.84 1.81 15.89
N ILE A 94 -2.28 2.72 15.09
CA ILE A 94 -1.12 3.55 15.47
C ILE A 94 -1.42 5.06 15.50
N ALA A 95 -2.69 5.45 15.35
CA ALA A 95 -3.10 6.86 15.20
C ALA A 95 -2.81 7.74 16.43
N HIS A 96 -2.58 7.15 17.60
CA HIS A 96 -2.12 7.84 18.82
C HIS A 96 -0.62 8.19 18.80
N THR A 97 0.10 7.81 17.75
CA THR A 97 1.53 8.09 17.55
C THR A 97 1.76 9.03 16.37
N LYS A 98 3.00 9.48 16.17
CA LYS A 98 3.40 10.25 14.98
C LYS A 98 3.87 9.36 13.81
N THR A 99 3.95 8.06 14.04
CA THR A 99 4.47 7.07 13.10
C THR A 99 3.58 6.98 11.87
N ARG A 100 4.19 6.92 10.69
CA ARG A 100 3.47 6.72 9.41
C ARG A 100 3.67 5.30 8.90
N LEU A 101 2.61 4.72 8.38
CA LEU A 101 2.64 3.37 7.80
C LEU A 101 3.00 3.44 6.31
N LEU A 102 4.01 2.66 5.90
CA LEU A 102 4.50 2.55 4.54
C LEU A 102 4.19 1.19 3.91
N ASP A 103 3.92 1.19 2.61
CA ASP A 103 3.92 -0.01 1.78
C ASP A 103 5.35 -0.51 1.47
N THR A 104 5.46 -1.48 0.56
CA THR A 104 6.75 -1.99 0.07
C THR A 104 6.69 -2.31 -1.42
N ARG A 105 7.79 -2.88 -1.95
CA ARG A 105 7.83 -3.46 -3.30
C ARG A 105 7.36 -4.93 -3.35
N LYS A 106 6.92 -5.52 -2.23
CA LYS A 106 6.38 -6.89 -2.12
C LYS A 106 4.94 -6.94 -2.63
N THR A 107 4.74 -6.50 -3.88
CA THR A 107 3.46 -6.31 -4.55
C THR A 107 3.18 -7.43 -5.54
N THR A 108 1.90 -7.61 -5.91
CA THR A 108 1.53 -8.52 -7.00
C THR A 108 2.20 -8.06 -8.31
N PRO A 109 2.86 -8.97 -9.07
CA PRO A 109 3.49 -8.61 -10.34
C PRO A 109 2.50 -7.94 -11.31
N GLY A 110 2.90 -6.82 -11.90
CA GLY A 110 2.08 -6.03 -12.83
C GLY A 110 1.05 -5.08 -12.17
N TRP A 111 0.77 -5.22 -10.87
CA TRP A 111 -0.29 -4.48 -10.18
C TRP A 111 0.22 -3.39 -9.24
N ARG A 112 1.54 -3.18 -9.17
CA ARG A 112 2.17 -2.30 -8.17
C ARG A 112 1.51 -0.92 -8.08
N MET A 113 1.25 -0.27 -9.21
CA MET A 113 0.59 1.04 -9.22
C MET A 113 -0.78 0.99 -8.52
N LEU A 114 -1.62 0.03 -8.89
CA LEU A 114 -2.95 -0.15 -8.32
C LEU A 114 -2.88 -0.43 -6.81
N GLU A 115 -2.00 -1.34 -6.40
CA GLU A 115 -1.87 -1.72 -4.98
C GLU A 115 -1.34 -0.56 -4.12
N LYS A 116 -0.40 0.24 -4.64
CA LYS A 116 0.10 1.44 -3.96
C LYS A 116 -0.96 2.54 -3.89
N ASP A 117 -1.80 2.69 -4.91
CA ASP A 117 -2.95 3.61 -4.85
C ASP A 117 -3.98 3.16 -3.81
N ALA A 118 -4.23 1.86 -3.69
CA ALA A 118 -5.09 1.30 -2.64
C ALA A 118 -4.53 1.52 -1.22
N VAL A 119 -3.20 1.41 -1.03
CA VAL A 119 -2.58 1.77 0.27
C VAL A 119 -2.85 3.23 0.60
N LYS A 120 -2.67 4.15 -0.35
CA LYS A 120 -2.99 5.58 -0.15
C LYS A 120 -4.46 5.80 0.19
N ALA A 121 -5.38 5.12 -0.50
CA ALA A 121 -6.81 5.19 -0.20
C ALA A 121 -7.12 4.74 1.24
N GLY A 122 -6.39 3.74 1.76
CA GLY A 122 -6.47 3.32 3.16
C GLY A 122 -5.81 4.25 4.18
N GLY A 123 -5.20 5.35 3.75
CA GLY A 123 -4.49 6.30 4.61
C GLY A 123 -3.02 5.97 4.87
N GLY A 124 -2.48 4.93 4.22
CA GLY A 124 -1.06 4.61 4.24
C GLY A 124 -0.25 5.52 3.31
N TRP A 125 1.06 5.36 3.36
CA TRP A 125 2.02 6.13 2.55
C TRP A 125 2.81 5.20 1.64
N ASN A 126 3.22 5.71 0.49
CA ASN A 126 4.03 4.94 -0.45
C ASN A 126 5.51 5.09 -0.10
N HIS A 127 6.20 3.96 0.10
CA HIS A 127 7.65 3.87 -0.06
C HIS A 127 8.00 3.97 -1.56
N ARG A 128 9.29 3.89 -1.90
CA ARG A 128 9.77 3.90 -3.28
C ARG A 128 9.00 2.91 -4.17
N TYR A 129 8.64 3.37 -5.36
CA TYR A 129 7.92 2.59 -6.35
C TYR A 129 8.83 1.54 -7.00
N ALA A 130 10.03 1.94 -7.37
CA ALA A 130 10.99 1.12 -8.10
C ALA A 130 12.44 1.30 -7.58
N LEU A 131 13.41 0.70 -8.29
CA LEU A 131 14.82 0.71 -7.87
C LEU A 131 15.53 2.03 -8.23
N ASP A 132 14.95 2.79 -9.15
CA ASP A 132 15.42 4.05 -9.71
C ASP A 132 14.94 5.28 -8.93
N ASP A 133 13.96 5.16 -8.03
CA ASP A 133 13.46 6.29 -7.23
C ASP A 133 14.40 6.66 -6.07
N MET A 134 15.02 5.65 -5.43
CA MET A 134 15.82 5.79 -4.23
C MET A 134 16.74 4.57 -4.06
N ILE A 135 17.96 4.80 -3.60
CA ILE A 135 18.89 3.73 -3.22
C ILE A 135 18.49 3.21 -1.83
N LEU A 136 18.30 1.90 -1.71
CA LEU A 136 18.19 1.21 -0.42
C LEU A 136 19.35 0.25 -0.32
N ILE A 137 20.33 0.61 0.50
CA ILE A 137 21.47 -0.22 0.84
C ILE A 137 20.98 -1.30 1.81
N LYS A 138 21.30 -2.56 1.50
CA LYS A 138 20.94 -3.76 2.29
C LYS A 138 22.19 -4.46 2.81
N ASP A 139 21.99 -5.41 3.72
CA ASP A 139 22.97 -6.39 4.21
C ASP A 139 24.00 -6.85 3.17
N ASN A 140 23.54 -7.27 1.99
CA ASN A 140 24.39 -7.77 0.91
C ASN A 140 25.29 -6.69 0.32
N HIS A 141 24.81 -5.45 0.23
CA HIS A 141 25.60 -4.31 -0.25
C HIS A 141 26.67 -3.93 0.78
N ILE A 142 26.31 -3.95 2.07
CA ILE A 142 27.23 -3.69 3.18
C ILE A 142 28.34 -4.75 3.19
N ALA A 143 27.99 -6.03 3.08
CA ALA A 143 28.96 -7.13 3.03
C ALA A 143 29.94 -6.98 1.86
N LEU A 144 29.48 -6.56 0.69
CA LEU A 144 30.33 -6.32 -0.49
C LEU A 144 31.19 -5.05 -0.39
N CYS A 145 30.74 -4.05 0.38
CA CYS A 145 31.49 -2.81 0.60
C CYS A 145 32.38 -2.85 1.85
N GLY A 146 32.20 -3.82 2.74
CA GLY A 146 32.97 -4.01 3.97
C GLY A 146 32.44 -3.25 5.19
N SER A 147 31.71 -2.14 5.02
CA SER A 147 31.04 -1.44 6.13
C SER A 147 29.86 -0.59 5.67
N VAL A 148 29.02 -0.18 6.62
CA VAL A 148 27.88 0.75 6.40
C VAL A 148 28.39 2.07 5.85
N THR A 149 29.42 2.64 6.50
CA THR A 149 30.03 3.90 6.10
C THR A 149 30.54 3.86 4.65
N GLN A 150 31.21 2.77 4.25
CA GLN A 150 31.73 2.63 2.88
C GLN A 150 30.62 2.44 1.86
N ALA A 151 29.57 1.68 2.20
CA ALA A 151 28.43 1.48 1.30
C ALA A 151 27.71 2.81 0.99
N ILE A 152 27.46 3.63 2.02
CA ILE A 152 26.82 4.94 1.88
C ILE A 152 27.69 5.89 1.05
N ALA A 153 28.99 5.98 1.36
CA ALA A 153 29.91 6.83 0.61
C ALA A 153 29.98 6.45 -0.88
N ARG A 154 30.05 5.15 -1.20
CA ARG A 154 30.03 4.67 -2.59
C ARG A 154 28.71 4.98 -3.28
N ALA A 155 27.59 4.77 -2.60
CA ALA A 155 26.27 5.10 -3.14
C ALA A 155 26.15 6.61 -3.46
N ARG A 156 26.60 7.48 -2.56
CA ARG A 156 26.57 8.94 -2.76
C ARG A 156 27.46 9.39 -3.91
N GLN A 157 28.64 8.78 -4.09
CA GLN A 157 29.54 9.08 -5.22
C GLN A 157 28.96 8.62 -6.58
N ALA A 158 28.18 7.54 -6.59
CA ALA A 158 27.65 6.93 -7.80
C ALA A 158 26.33 7.55 -8.29
N THR A 159 25.73 8.47 -7.53
CA THR A 159 24.37 8.96 -7.78
C THR A 159 24.27 10.49 -7.80
N SER A 160 23.12 10.98 -8.27
CA SER A 160 22.85 12.42 -8.30
C SER A 160 22.62 12.97 -6.88
N ILE A 161 22.86 14.27 -6.69
CA ILE A 161 22.62 14.94 -5.41
C ILE A 161 21.14 14.89 -4.96
N SER A 162 20.20 14.73 -5.90
CA SER A 162 18.77 14.60 -5.62
C SER A 162 18.33 13.19 -5.23
N THR A 163 19.15 12.17 -5.45
CA THR A 163 18.79 10.79 -5.14
C THR A 163 18.92 10.53 -3.65
N ARG A 164 17.83 10.10 -3.02
CA ARG A 164 17.83 9.70 -1.61
C ARG A 164 18.55 8.37 -1.42
N ILE A 165 19.12 8.20 -0.23
CA ILE A 165 19.80 6.98 0.20
C ILE A 165 19.22 6.56 1.55
N GLU A 166 18.66 5.37 1.58
CA GLU A 166 18.27 4.67 2.78
C GLU A 166 19.23 3.51 3.04
N VAL A 167 19.54 3.23 4.29
CA VAL A 167 20.37 2.08 4.68
C VAL A 167 19.63 1.19 5.68
N GLU A 168 19.65 -0.11 5.41
CA GLU A 168 19.16 -1.14 6.30
C GLU A 168 20.26 -1.55 7.28
N VAL A 169 19.92 -1.52 8.57
CA VAL A 169 20.80 -1.93 9.67
C VAL A 169 20.07 -2.91 10.59
N ASP A 170 20.80 -3.88 11.13
CA ASP A 170 20.26 -4.90 12.03
C ASP A 170 20.84 -4.82 13.46
N THR A 171 21.81 -3.93 13.68
CA THR A 171 22.53 -3.76 14.96
C THR A 171 22.71 -2.29 15.33
N ILE A 172 22.86 -2.01 16.63
CA ILE A 172 23.10 -0.65 17.13
C ILE A 172 24.47 -0.13 16.69
N GLU A 173 25.45 -1.01 16.49
CA GLU A 173 26.78 -0.67 15.99
C GLU A 173 26.71 -0.14 14.55
N GLN A 174 25.99 -0.84 13.66
CA GLN A 174 25.73 -0.36 12.30
C GLN A 174 24.93 0.94 12.28
N LEU A 175 23.95 1.09 13.18
CA LEU A 175 23.22 2.35 13.34
C LEU A 175 24.15 3.50 13.72
N LYS A 176 25.07 3.30 14.66
CA LYS A 176 26.07 4.31 15.06
C LYS A 176 26.98 4.71 13.90
N GLU A 177 27.35 3.77 13.04
CA GLU A 177 28.04 4.07 11.78
C GLU A 177 27.17 4.93 10.86
N ALA A 178 25.91 4.55 10.64
CA ALA A 178 25.01 5.27 9.73
C ALA A 178 24.74 6.72 10.19
N ILE A 179 24.55 6.95 11.48
CA ILE A 179 24.20 8.28 12.03
C ILE A 179 25.26 9.36 11.76
N VAL A 180 26.54 8.98 11.61
CA VAL A 180 27.63 9.94 11.35
C VAL A 180 27.86 10.20 9.85
N THR A 181 27.05 9.60 8.98
CA THR A 181 27.09 9.79 7.51
C THR A 181 26.03 10.79 7.03
N ASP A 182 25.96 11.00 5.71
CA ASP A 182 24.96 11.83 5.02
C ASP A 182 23.76 11.03 4.49
N VAL A 183 23.43 9.93 5.16
CA VAL A 183 22.29 9.07 4.80
C VAL A 183 20.95 9.79 5.05
N ASP A 184 19.99 9.60 4.14
CA ASP A 184 18.70 10.30 4.18
C ASP A 184 17.67 9.63 5.10
N MET A 185 17.79 8.31 5.32
CA MET A 185 16.89 7.51 6.16
C MET A 185 17.59 6.22 6.61
N ILE A 186 17.21 5.69 7.77
CA ILE A 186 17.75 4.42 8.29
C ILE A 186 16.61 3.45 8.57
N LEU A 187 16.69 2.25 8.00
CA LEU A 187 15.77 1.15 8.23
C LEU A 187 16.33 0.22 9.31
N LEU A 188 15.56 -0.01 10.36
CA LEU A 188 15.82 -0.93 11.46
C LEU A 188 15.20 -2.29 11.12
N ASP A 189 16.00 -3.25 10.66
CA ASP A 189 15.49 -4.56 10.23
C ASP A 189 15.39 -5.55 11.40
N ASN A 190 14.18 -6.05 11.64
CA ASN A 190 13.87 -7.09 12.64
C ASN A 190 14.42 -6.83 14.07
N MET A 191 14.71 -5.58 14.43
CA MET A 191 15.23 -5.22 15.75
C MET A 191 14.17 -5.42 16.85
N SER A 192 14.62 -5.57 18.10
CA SER A 192 13.72 -5.64 19.26
C SER A 192 13.15 -4.26 19.62
N LEU A 193 12.08 -4.22 20.43
CA LEU A 193 11.49 -2.96 20.88
C LEU A 193 12.46 -2.12 21.72
N GLU A 194 13.31 -2.77 22.50
CA GLU A 194 14.35 -2.15 23.31
C GLU A 194 15.39 -1.48 22.40
N ALA A 195 15.87 -2.22 21.41
CA ALA A 195 16.87 -1.72 20.47
C ALA A 195 16.31 -0.58 19.59
N MET A 196 15.02 -0.66 19.19
CA MET A 196 14.37 0.45 18.49
C MET A 196 14.25 1.72 19.35
N ARG A 197 13.92 1.60 20.64
CA ARG A 197 13.91 2.77 21.54
C ARG A 197 15.30 3.36 21.73
N GLU A 198 16.32 2.52 21.83
CA GLU A 198 17.72 2.96 21.85
C GLU A 198 18.06 3.70 20.55
N ALA A 199 17.66 3.16 19.40
CA ALA A 199 17.90 3.76 18.10
C ALA A 199 17.28 5.16 17.97
N VAL A 200 16.03 5.32 18.41
CA VAL A 200 15.32 6.60 18.46
C VAL A 200 16.07 7.60 19.37
N SER A 201 16.51 7.15 20.54
CA SER A 201 17.29 7.96 21.49
C SER A 201 18.64 8.42 20.93
N LEU A 202 19.36 7.54 20.23
CA LEU A 202 20.64 7.84 19.59
C LEU A 202 20.48 8.84 18.44
N THR A 203 19.44 8.67 17.64
CA THR A 203 19.22 9.45 16.41
C THR A 203 18.68 10.86 16.71
N LYS A 204 18.00 11.05 17.84
CA LYS A 204 17.49 12.35 18.33
C LYS A 204 16.67 13.12 17.26
N GLY A 205 15.94 12.39 16.43
CA GLY A 205 15.11 12.94 15.34
C GLY A 205 15.87 13.63 14.22
N LYS A 206 17.20 13.43 14.10
CA LYS A 206 18.01 14.04 13.03
C LYS A 206 17.89 13.32 11.70
N ILE A 207 17.74 12.00 11.75
CA ILE A 207 17.59 11.13 10.58
C ILE A 207 16.31 10.33 10.81
N PRO A 208 15.39 10.29 9.83
CA PRO A 208 14.19 9.50 9.96
C PRO A 208 14.49 8.01 10.12
N LEU A 209 13.79 7.36 11.04
CA LEU A 209 13.90 5.91 11.27
C LEU A 209 12.66 5.19 10.73
N GLU A 210 12.91 4.14 9.95
CA GLU A 210 11.89 3.18 9.50
C GLU A 210 12.08 1.85 10.24
N ALA A 211 11.02 1.29 10.82
CA ALA A 211 11.05 -0.09 11.31
C ALA A 211 10.48 -1.06 10.25
N SER A 212 11.17 -2.17 10.02
CA SER A 212 10.69 -3.23 9.11
C SER A 212 10.91 -4.64 9.66
N GLY A 213 10.39 -5.62 8.94
CA GLY A 213 10.53 -7.04 9.24
C GLY A 213 9.38 -7.59 10.09
N ASN A 214 8.75 -8.67 9.62
CA ASN A 214 7.67 -9.42 10.30
C ASN A 214 6.58 -8.56 10.96
N MET A 215 6.16 -7.49 10.28
CA MET A 215 5.15 -6.58 10.80
C MET A 215 3.74 -7.18 10.69
N THR A 216 2.98 -7.15 11.79
CA THR A 216 1.60 -7.61 11.90
C THR A 216 0.74 -6.54 12.55
N LEU A 217 -0.59 -6.63 12.40
CA LEU A 217 -1.52 -5.69 13.05
C LEU A 217 -1.32 -5.63 14.57
N ASP A 218 -1.04 -6.77 15.21
CA ASP A 218 -0.84 -6.85 16.66
C ASP A 218 0.49 -6.23 17.12
N ARG A 219 1.54 -6.32 16.28
CA ARG A 219 2.86 -5.78 16.59
C ARG A 219 2.95 -4.27 16.35
N LEU A 220 2.19 -3.74 15.39
CA LEU A 220 2.22 -2.35 14.96
C LEU A 220 2.17 -1.32 16.11
N PRO A 221 1.21 -1.39 17.07
CA PRO A 221 1.11 -0.40 18.13
C PRO A 221 2.36 -0.31 19.00
N ALA A 222 2.94 -1.45 19.37
CA ALA A 222 4.13 -1.51 20.21
C ALA A 222 5.37 -0.95 19.50
N VAL A 223 5.50 -1.24 18.19
CA VAL A 223 6.58 -0.69 17.36
C VAL A 223 6.42 0.82 17.19
N ALA A 224 5.21 1.30 16.88
CA ALA A 224 4.95 2.72 16.72
C ALA A 224 5.21 3.51 18.03
N GLN A 225 4.96 2.91 19.20
CA GLN A 225 5.26 3.51 20.50
C GLN A 225 6.76 3.60 20.82
N THR A 226 7.65 2.95 20.04
CA THR A 226 9.10 3.15 20.19
C THR A 226 9.52 4.56 19.77
N GLY A 227 8.73 5.22 18.92
CA GLY A 227 9.00 6.57 18.42
C GLY A 227 9.67 6.62 17.05
N VAL A 228 9.72 5.51 16.31
CA VAL A 228 10.15 5.50 14.90
C VAL A 228 9.23 6.38 14.04
N ASP A 229 9.78 6.98 12.99
CA ASP A 229 9.02 7.88 12.10
C ASP A 229 8.13 7.09 11.15
N TYR A 230 8.61 5.93 10.70
CA TYR A 230 7.95 5.08 9.73
C TYR A 230 7.92 3.62 10.15
N ILE A 231 6.91 2.90 9.70
CA ILE A 231 6.87 1.44 9.72
C ILE A 231 6.52 0.95 8.32
N SER A 232 7.32 0.07 7.72
CA SER A 232 6.93 -0.60 6.49
C SER A 232 6.32 -1.97 6.74
N MET A 233 5.18 -2.23 6.10
CA MET A 233 4.43 -3.48 6.26
C MET A 233 4.11 -4.08 4.89
N GLY A 234 4.88 -5.11 4.50
CA GLY A 234 4.66 -5.81 3.24
C GLY A 234 3.26 -6.44 3.13
N ALA A 235 2.74 -6.95 4.26
CA ALA A 235 1.47 -7.66 4.33
C ALA A 235 0.26 -6.83 3.84
N LEU A 236 0.36 -5.50 3.84
CA LEU A 236 -0.66 -4.60 3.26
C LEU A 236 -0.98 -4.97 1.82
N THR A 237 0.04 -5.35 1.05
CA THR A 237 -0.12 -5.70 -0.36
C THR A 237 -0.24 -7.22 -0.51
N HIS A 238 0.79 -8.01 -0.17
CA HIS A 238 0.78 -9.44 -0.48
C HIS A 238 -0.15 -10.33 0.37
N ALA A 239 -0.74 -9.83 1.46
CA ALA A 239 -1.58 -10.64 2.36
C ALA A 239 -3.00 -10.09 2.59
N ALA A 240 -3.36 -8.95 1.99
CA ALA A 240 -4.71 -8.41 2.14
C ALA A 240 -5.77 -9.31 1.47
N ARG A 241 -6.82 -9.63 2.23
CA ARG A 241 -8.01 -10.35 1.73
C ARG A 241 -8.82 -9.43 0.83
N SER A 242 -9.32 -9.95 -0.29
CA SER A 242 -10.33 -9.23 -1.07
C SER A 242 -11.62 -9.03 -0.27
N VAL A 243 -12.30 -7.91 -0.51
CA VAL A 243 -13.63 -7.67 0.08
C VAL A 243 -14.74 -8.31 -0.74
N ASP A 244 -15.88 -8.61 -0.10
CA ASP A 244 -17.06 -9.15 -0.80
C ASP A 244 -17.76 -8.06 -1.65
N VAL A 245 -17.63 -8.19 -2.97
CA VAL A 245 -18.24 -7.29 -3.96
C VAL A 245 -19.14 -8.11 -4.89
N GLY A 246 -20.35 -7.62 -5.11
CA GLY A 246 -21.32 -8.22 -6.01
C GLY A 246 -21.92 -7.23 -7.01
N LEU A 247 -22.68 -7.76 -7.94
CA LEU A 247 -23.51 -7.00 -8.88
C LEU A 247 -24.95 -7.55 -8.78
N ASP A 248 -25.92 -6.67 -8.55
CA ASP A 248 -27.34 -7.02 -8.60
C ASP A 248 -27.97 -6.32 -9.83
N ILE A 249 -28.62 -7.10 -10.72
CA ILE A 249 -29.37 -6.55 -11.86
C ILE A 249 -30.68 -5.95 -11.35
N LEU A 250 -30.99 -4.74 -11.80
CA LEU A 250 -32.26 -4.08 -11.55
C LEU A 250 -33.19 -4.38 -12.71
N PHE A 251 -34.31 -5.05 -12.43
CA PHE A 251 -35.42 -5.21 -13.37
C PHE A 251 -36.58 -4.36 -12.85
N GLU A 252 -37.09 -3.47 -13.69
CA GLU A 252 -38.45 -2.93 -13.55
C GLU A 252 -39.45 -3.83 -14.29
#